data_AF-A0A257A980-F1
#
_entry.id   AF-A0A257A980-F1
#
_cell.length_a   1.000
_cell.length_b   1.000
_cell.length_c   1.000
_cell.angle_alpha   90.00
_cell.angle_beta   90.00
_cell.angle_gamma   90.00
#
_symmetry.space_group_name_H-M   'P 1'
#
loop_
_entity.id
_entity.type
_entity.pdbx_description
1 polymer ?
#
loop_
_entity_poly.entity_id
_entity_poly.type
_entity_poly.pdbx_seq_one_letter_code
_entity_poly.pdbx_strand_id
1 'polypeptide(L)'
;MGAKLSKFIIVTSSYDPLRGKVENLVSKVARELGVNYEVREEDWDLLVKYGERDEVGGLDLPQVFAEYEDGSIKHLLTRIPLDERGKLDLSKAEEILRSKLNL
;
A
#
# COMPACT_ATOMS: atom_id res chain seq x y z
N MET A 1 -13.74 -2.21 19.12
CA MET A 1 -13.82 -1.25 17.99
C MET A 1 -12.44 -1.15 17.39
N GLY A 2 -12.27 -1.43 16.10
CA GLY A 2 -10.97 -1.23 15.44
C GLY A 2 -10.61 0.25 15.40
N ALA A 3 -9.32 0.56 15.41
CA ALA A 3 -8.85 1.94 15.24
C ALA A 3 -9.29 2.48 13.88
N LYS A 4 -9.64 3.78 13.83
CA LYS A 4 -10.10 4.44 12.61
C LYS A 4 -8.90 4.77 11.70
N LEU A 5 -9.07 4.56 10.40
CA LEU A 5 -8.03 4.88 9.41
C LEU A 5 -7.77 6.39 9.39
N SER A 6 -6.51 6.77 9.56
CA SER A 6 -6.06 8.17 9.56
C SER A 6 -5.56 8.59 8.17
N LYS A 7 -4.62 7.82 7.60
CA LYS A 7 -4.08 8.03 6.25
C LYS A 7 -3.49 6.76 5.66
N PHE A 8 -3.27 6.78 4.34
CA PHE A 8 -2.41 5.82 3.67
C PHE A 8 -0.97 6.33 3.59
N ILE A 9 -0.01 5.39 3.56
CA ILE A 9 1.40 5.67 3.29
C ILE A 9 1.82 4.78 2.13
N ILE A 10 2.43 5.38 1.11
CA ILE A 10 3.02 4.67 -0.02
C ILE A 10 4.52 4.81 0.10
N VAL A 11 5.23 3.71 0.31
CA VAL A 11 6.70 3.70 0.23
C VAL A 11 7.08 3.20 -1.15
N THR A 12 7.82 4.03 -1.89
CA THR A 12 8.22 3.75 -3.28
C THR A 12 9.50 4.54 -3.60
N SER A 13 9.98 4.42 -4.82
CA SER A 13 11.11 5.20 -5.34
C SER A 13 10.69 6.02 -6.54
N SER A 14 11.36 7.14 -6.82
CA SER A 14 11.11 7.98 -8.01
C SER A 14 11.31 7.23 -9.33
N TYR A 15 12.15 6.20 -9.35
CA TYR A 15 12.42 5.36 -10.54
C TYR A 15 11.55 4.10 -10.63
N ASP A 16 10.63 3.89 -9.68
CA ASP A 16 9.77 2.71 -9.67
C ASP A 16 8.69 2.80 -10.79
N PRO A 17 8.62 1.81 -11.70
CA PRO A 17 7.71 1.86 -12.85
C PRO A 17 6.23 1.70 -12.47
N LEU A 18 5.93 1.23 -11.26
CA LEU A 18 4.58 1.04 -10.75
C LEU A 18 4.12 2.19 -9.84
N ARG A 19 5.02 3.11 -9.44
CA ARG A 19 4.72 4.27 -8.60
C ARG A 19 3.39 4.94 -8.98
N GLY A 20 3.27 5.41 -10.22
CA GLY A 20 2.07 6.13 -10.66
C GLY A 20 0.79 5.28 -10.63
N LYS A 21 0.89 3.96 -10.83
CA LYS A 21 -0.28 3.06 -10.77
C LYS A 21 -0.73 2.85 -9.32
N VAL A 22 0.21 2.66 -8.41
CA VAL A 22 -0.08 2.51 -6.98
C VAL A 22 -0.60 3.80 -6.38
N GLU A 23 0.01 4.95 -6.68
CA GLU A 23 -0.49 6.26 -6.26
C GLU A 23 -1.93 6.51 -6.75
N ASN A 24 -2.23 6.22 -8.01
CA ASN A 24 -3.58 6.38 -8.55
C ASN A 24 -4.61 5.45 -7.85
N LEU A 25 -4.24 4.20 -7.61
CA LEU A 25 -5.07 3.24 -6.90
C LEU A 25 -5.38 3.71 -5.46
N VAL A 26 -4.33 4.06 -4.71
CA VAL A 26 -4.48 4.50 -3.31
C VAL A 26 -5.22 5.83 -3.24
N SER A 27 -4.92 6.78 -4.13
CA SER A 27 -5.62 8.07 -4.22
C SER A 27 -7.12 7.89 -4.44
N LYS A 28 -7.52 6.96 -5.33
CA LYS A 28 -8.94 6.62 -5.54
C LYS A 28 -9.60 6.14 -4.25
N VAL A 29 -9.02 5.13 -3.58
CA VAL A 29 -9.58 4.54 -2.35
C VAL A 29 -9.60 5.56 -1.21
N ALA A 30 -8.53 6.35 -1.06
CA ALA A 30 -8.41 7.39 -0.05
C ALA A 30 -9.52 8.45 -0.20
N ARG A 31 -9.77 8.89 -1.44
CA ARG A 31 -10.85 9.85 -1.74
C ARG A 31 -12.23 9.30 -1.39
N GLU A 32 -12.50 8.03 -1.70
CA GLU A 32 -13.78 7.39 -1.37
C GLU A 32 -14.00 7.23 0.13
N LEU A 33 -12.92 7.04 0.90
CA LEU A 33 -12.95 6.93 2.36
C LEU A 33 -12.85 8.29 3.07
N GLY A 34 -12.61 9.38 2.34
CA GLY A 34 -12.43 10.71 2.91
C GLY A 34 -11.16 10.86 3.76
N VAL A 35 -10.11 10.11 3.44
CA VAL A 35 -8.80 10.17 4.13
C VAL A 35 -7.70 10.64 3.18
N ASN A 36 -6.57 11.07 3.74
CA ASN A 36 -5.40 11.47 2.96
C ASN A 36 -4.48 10.28 2.66
N TYR A 37 -3.54 10.50 1.75
CA TYR A 37 -2.38 9.62 1.57
C TYR A 37 -1.11 10.46 1.47
N GLU A 38 0.03 9.85 1.76
CA GLU A 38 1.35 10.44 1.53
C GLU A 38 2.25 9.45 0.80
N VAL A 39 3.24 9.98 0.08
CA VAL A 39 4.28 9.18 -0.57
C VAL A 39 5.59 9.45 0.12
N ARG A 40 6.29 8.39 0.53
CA ARG A 40 7.61 8.45 1.15
C ARG A 40 8.60 7.77 0.23
N GLU A 41 9.65 8.50 -0.13
CA GLU A 41 10.69 7.97 -1.00
C GLU A 41 11.67 7.14 -0.18
N GLU A 42 11.76 5.84 -0.49
CA GLU A 42 12.71 4.88 0.10
C GLU A 42 12.80 4.95 1.65
N ASP A 43 11.65 5.05 2.33
CA ASP A 43 11.56 5.02 3.80
C ASP A 43 11.89 3.61 4.33
N TRP A 44 13.19 3.32 4.43
CA TRP A 44 13.72 2.02 4.84
C TRP A 44 13.34 1.68 6.29
N ASP A 45 13.22 2.68 7.18
CA ASP A 45 12.83 2.46 8.57
C ASP A 45 11.42 1.89 8.65
N LEU A 46 10.47 2.45 7.89
CA LEU A 46 9.10 1.94 7.82
C LEU A 46 9.06 0.55 7.19
N LEU A 47 9.77 0.33 6.08
CA LEU A 47 9.83 -0.97 5.40
C LEU A 47 10.41 -2.07 6.30
N VAL A 48 11.50 -1.79 7.02
CA VAL A 48 12.12 -2.77 7.92
C VAL A 48 11.18 -3.14 9.07
N LYS A 49 10.43 -2.16 9.60
CA LYS A 49 9.58 -2.32 10.78
C LYS A 49 8.22 -2.92 10.47
N TYR A 50 7.60 -2.55 9.35
CA TYR A 50 6.22 -2.90 9.03
C TYR A 50 6.04 -3.53 7.65
N GLY A 51 7.06 -3.44 6.77
CA GLY A 51 7.01 -3.98 5.42
C GLY A 51 6.96 -5.49 5.38
N GLU A 52 6.35 -6.00 4.32
CA GLU A 52 6.38 -7.43 4.00
C GLU A 52 7.70 -7.75 3.32
N ARG A 53 8.32 -8.86 3.76
CA ARG A 53 9.57 -9.36 3.20
C ARG A 53 9.30 -10.59 2.35
N ASP A 54 10.04 -10.72 1.27
CA ASP A 54 10.02 -11.95 0.47
C ASP A 54 10.69 -13.13 1.20
N GLU A 55 10.73 -14.29 0.54
CA GLU A 55 11.28 -15.54 1.09
C GLU A 55 12.77 -15.45 1.46
N VAL A 56 13.53 -14.52 0.89
CA VAL A 56 14.95 -14.31 1.17
C VAL A 56 15.21 -13.08 2.05
N GLY A 57 14.15 -12.42 2.53
CA GLY A 57 14.22 -11.26 3.40
C GLY A 57 14.33 -9.91 2.68
N GLY A 58 14.18 -9.89 1.36
CA GLY A 58 14.15 -8.69 0.52
C GLY A 58 12.90 -7.85 0.74
N LEU A 59 13.05 -6.53 0.62
CA LEU A 59 11.96 -5.56 0.69
C LEU A 59 11.73 -5.00 -0.71
N ASP A 60 10.68 -5.49 -1.36
CA ASP A 60 10.24 -4.98 -2.66
C ASP A 60 9.52 -3.64 -2.51
N LEU A 61 9.67 -2.79 -3.53
CA LEU A 61 8.90 -1.57 -3.72
C LEU A 61 7.97 -1.72 -4.94
N PRO A 62 6.85 -0.97 -4.99
CA PRO A 62 6.29 -0.14 -3.92
C PRO A 62 5.54 -0.96 -2.85
N GLN A 63 5.45 -0.47 -1.61
CA GLN A 63 4.56 -1.00 -0.57
C GLN A 63 3.55 0.04 -0.09
N VAL A 64 2.33 -0.41 0.24
CA VAL A 64 1.25 0.42 0.75
C VAL A 64 0.91 0.04 2.19
N PHE A 65 0.71 1.05 3.03
CA PHE A 65 0.37 0.92 4.43
C PHE A 65 -0.85 1.76 4.79
N ALA A 66 -1.53 1.37 5.87
CA ALA A 66 -2.51 2.18 6.58
C ALA A 66 -1.90 2.65 7.92
N GLU A 67 -2.03 3.93 8.22
CA GLU A 67 -1.81 4.50 9.55
C GLU A 67 -3.17 4.79 10.17
N TYR A 68 -3.38 4.34 11.40
CA TYR A 68 -4.63 4.52 12.14
C TYR A 68 -4.50 5.65 13.18
N GLU A 69 -5.62 6.18 13.66
CA GLU A 69 -5.66 7.28 14.64
C GLU A 69 -4.98 6.94 15.98
N ASP A 70 -4.79 5.65 16.30
CA ASP A 70 -4.04 5.18 17.47
C ASP A 70 -2.52 5.09 17.24
N GLY A 71 -2.05 5.48 16.05
CA GLY A 71 -0.64 5.43 15.64
C GLY A 71 -0.17 4.04 15.16
N SER A 72 -1.05 3.04 15.12
CA SER A 72 -0.69 1.73 14.55
C SER A 72 -0.54 1.81 13.04
N ILE A 73 0.40 1.02 12.50
CA ILE A 73 0.66 0.91 11.06
C ILE A 73 0.44 -0.53 10.62
N LYS A 74 -0.28 -0.71 9.52
CA LYS A 74 -0.58 -2.02 8.92
C LYS A 74 -0.15 -2.07 7.46
N HIS A 75 0.59 -3.10 7.10
CA HIS A 75 0.91 -3.40 5.70
C HIS A 75 -0.33 -3.85 4.92
N LEU A 76 -0.54 -3.26 3.75
CA LEU A 76 -1.68 -3.54 2.88
C LEU A 76 -1.28 -4.26 1.59
N LEU A 77 -0.25 -3.81 0.88
CA LEU A 77 0.06 -4.33 -0.46
C LEU A 77 1.56 -4.21 -0.78
N THR A 78 2.20 -5.31 -1.19
CA THR A 78 3.63 -5.35 -1.59
C THR A 78 3.84 -5.36 -3.10
N ARG A 79 2.77 -5.46 -3.90
CA ARG A 79 2.80 -5.49 -5.36
C ARG A 79 1.40 -5.51 -5.94
N ILE A 80 1.21 -4.98 -7.13
CA ILE A 80 -0.04 -5.16 -7.87
C ILE A 80 -0.05 -6.60 -8.41
N PRO A 81 -1.07 -7.43 -8.10
CA PRO A 81 -1.20 -8.79 -8.63
C PRO A 81 -1.24 -8.79 -10.16
N LEU A 82 -0.97 -9.95 -10.76
CA LEU A 82 -1.16 -10.16 -12.19
C LEU A 82 -2.48 -10.90 -12.46
N ASP A 83 -3.13 -10.57 -13.55
CA ASP A 83 -4.27 -11.30 -14.11
C ASP A 83 -3.80 -12.59 -14.80
N GLU A 84 -4.75 -13.39 -15.28
CA GLU A 84 -4.48 -14.65 -16.00
C GLU A 84 -3.66 -14.47 -17.29
N ARG A 85 -3.51 -13.23 -17.77
CA ARG A 85 -2.76 -12.86 -18.98
C ARG A 85 -1.40 -12.23 -18.64
N GLY A 86 -1.02 -12.21 -17.37
CA GLY A 86 0.23 -11.61 -16.89
C GLY A 86 0.23 -10.08 -16.90
N LYS A 87 -0.94 -9.42 -16.98
CA LYS A 87 -1.07 -7.97 -16.87
C LYS A 87 -1.40 -7.57 -15.44
N LEU A 88 -1.10 -6.34 -15.07
CA LEU A 88 -1.44 -5.81 -13.75
C LEU A 88 -2.96 -5.83 -13.51
N ASP A 89 -3.39 -6.47 -12.44
CA ASP A 89 -4.77 -6.56 -11.99
C ASP A 89 -5.04 -5.50 -10.91
N LEU A 90 -5.39 -4.29 -11.35
CA LEU A 90 -5.71 -3.17 -10.48
C LEU A 90 -6.99 -3.40 -9.68
N SER A 91 -7.96 -4.12 -10.26
CA SER A 91 -9.20 -4.47 -9.56
C SER A 91 -8.89 -5.38 -8.38
N LYS A 92 -8.04 -6.38 -8.58
CA LYS A 92 -7.64 -7.28 -7.49
C LYS A 92 -6.81 -6.57 -6.43
N ALA A 93 -5.92 -5.66 -6.83
CA ALA A 93 -5.18 -4.84 -5.88
C ALA A 93 -6.11 -4.00 -5.00
N GLU A 94 -7.16 -3.41 -5.59
CA GLU A 94 -8.18 -2.66 -4.84
C GLU A 94 -8.96 -3.54 -3.85
N GLU A 95 -9.36 -4.74 -4.27
CA GLU A 95 -10.00 -5.73 -3.38
C GLU A 95 -9.11 -6.09 -2.20
N ILE A 96 -7.81 -6.30 -2.42
CA ILE A 96 -6.84 -6.61 -1.36
C ILE A 96 -6.75 -5.47 -0.35
N LEU A 97 -6.67 -4.22 -0.83
CA LEU A 97 -6.64 -3.03 0.04
C LEU A 97 -7.89 -2.98 0.92
N ARG A 98 -9.08 -3.11 0.32
CA ARG A 98 -10.36 -3.05 1.04
C ARG A 98 -10.53 -4.19 2.04
N SER A 99 -10.22 -5.41 1.62
CA SER A 99 -10.28 -6.60 2.48
C SER A 99 -9.38 -6.44 3.71
N LYS A 100 -8.15 -5.95 3.55
CA LYS A 100 -7.25 -5.70 4.69
C LYS A 100 -7.70 -4.54 5.59
N LEU A 101 -8.53 -3.63 5.10
CA LEU A 101 -9.18 -2.58 5.89
C LEU A 101 -10.48 -3.06 6.57
N ASN A 102 -10.91 -4.31 6.34
CA ASN A 102 -12.20 -4.86 6.75
C ASN A 102 -13.40 -4.08 6.18
N LEU A 103 -13.28 -3.65 4.92
CA LEU A 103 -14.31 -2.97 4.14
C LEU A 103 -14.96 -3.90 3.11
#